data_AF-A0A182WUM5-F1
#
_entry.id   AF-A0A182WUM5-F1
#
_cell.length_a   1.000
_cell.length_b   1.000
_cell.length_c   1.000
_cell.angle_alpha   90.00
_cell.angle_beta   90.00
_cell.angle_gamma   90.00
#
_symmetry.space_group_name_H-M   'P 1'
#
loop_
_entity.id
_entity.type
_entity.pdbx_description
1 polymer ?
#
loop_
_entity_poly.entity_id
_entity_poly.type
_entity_poly.pdbx_seq_one_letter_code
_entity_poly.pdbx_strand_id
1 'polypeptide(L)'
;MTSQEDGDINDVFEDIFLTEERIIEEHFHHGLADGRQERSVQEAEDYGHKKGSEIGREIGFYHTIVTEIASQPETAANEKAPALVQELLAALGKYPRENDPAVDLLHDLQRIRNTYRRLCALLKLPYKQQVDTIVRFLQPNLPFVNCHMVDYLTEQHWKRFVPVAMQSELRTVADYLQAKEIFWGQFEPSFDGEEHDGGCFPAVREFIKNTRQFRLGGTDARGTALTLDEFMDALSDCRRETRLKMTELMNVKKCHEVEVAAAVVASLCNGMAATQPDTSLEDILVIDAGDGKGYLSSRIALEHGIKVLGVDCNEANTSNAEKRRERLKTKIPKAVQKSNLEEDEHFTNLLQRGSLDTLYRTATQLIDFNTNLIELAQEYFPGGHHSTFCLCGLHTCGNLGPNCLRLFHENPTIKGICNVGCCYHLMQEQFVVDEFYNPTKVSDNPGYGFPMSKYLRGMSFYLGRNARNLAAESIERACTNRENPSDKLGYRALLQVVLLECGEKKSHQVGRLKCDGFVDYVRRSVRRLALEQRVSITDDSLQELEERFSAELEQLKVFYLIRQQFAPVVETLILLDRLLYLRECGHDRSFLVQLFEPVVSPRCYALIALK
;
A
#
# COMPACT_ATOMS: atom_id res chain seq x y z
N MET A 1 -66.52 50.33 45.63
CA MET A 1 -65.42 50.97 46.36
C MET A 1 -64.52 49.87 46.87
N THR A 2 -63.21 50.02 46.60
CA THR A 2 -62.03 49.40 47.25
C THR A 2 -61.90 47.87 47.19
N SER A 3 -60.81 47.26 46.73
CA SER A 3 -59.44 47.73 46.49
C SER A 3 -58.77 46.83 45.43
N GLN A 4 -58.27 47.43 44.34
CA GLN A 4 -57.17 46.82 43.58
C GLN A 4 -55.95 46.87 44.51
N GLU A 5 -55.44 45.70 44.89
CA GLU A 5 -54.06 45.60 45.36
C GLU A 5 -53.18 45.93 44.15
N ASP A 6 -52.68 47.16 44.09
CA ASP A 6 -51.50 47.50 43.31
C ASP A 6 -50.37 46.62 43.88
N GLY A 7 -50.01 45.55 43.17
CA GLY A 7 -48.78 44.81 43.45
C GLY A 7 -47.60 45.75 43.31
N ASP A 8 -46.64 45.69 44.24
CA ASP A 8 -45.46 46.54 44.23
C ASP A 8 -44.71 46.35 42.89
N ILE A 9 -44.32 47.43 42.23
CA ILE A 9 -43.53 47.35 41.00
C ILE A 9 -42.20 46.62 41.25
N ASN A 10 -41.70 46.64 42.49
CA ASN A 10 -40.55 45.85 42.91
C ASN A 10 -40.82 44.35 42.83
N ASP A 11 -42.05 43.87 43.09
CA ASP A 11 -42.41 42.46 42.93
C ASP A 11 -42.36 42.04 41.45
N VAL A 12 -42.73 42.94 40.53
CA VAL A 12 -42.62 42.69 39.08
C VAL A 12 -41.16 42.65 38.62
N PHE A 13 -40.30 43.52 39.17
CA PHE A 13 -38.87 43.50 38.86
C PHE A 13 -38.15 42.30 39.49
N GLU A 14 -38.52 41.88 40.71
CA GLU A 14 -38.03 40.63 41.31
C GLU A 14 -38.49 39.41 40.52
N ASP A 15 -39.75 39.36 40.06
CA ASP A 15 -40.26 38.23 39.28
C ASP A 15 -39.54 38.11 37.92
N ILE A 16 -39.21 39.23 37.26
CA ILE A 16 -38.38 39.27 36.05
C ILE A 16 -36.94 38.85 36.35
N PHE A 17 -36.35 39.35 37.46
CA PHE A 17 -34.98 39.03 37.85
C PHE A 17 -34.79 37.55 38.20
N LEU A 18 -35.79 36.93 38.84
CA LEU A 18 -35.79 35.52 39.25
C LEU A 18 -36.39 34.58 38.20
N THR A 19 -36.78 35.09 37.02
CA THR A 19 -37.42 34.26 35.99
C THR A 19 -36.53 33.10 35.53
N GLU A 20 -35.22 33.31 35.40
CA GLU A 20 -34.29 32.24 35.00
C GLU A 20 -34.20 31.14 36.07
N GLU A 21 -34.07 31.51 37.35
CA GLU A 21 -34.05 30.57 38.48
C GLU A 21 -35.36 29.79 38.59
N ARG A 22 -36.51 30.47 38.42
CA ARG A 22 -37.83 29.82 38.42
C ARG A 22 -37.98 28.83 37.26
N ILE A 23 -37.56 29.20 36.05
CA ILE A 23 -37.60 28.30 34.89
C ILE A 23 -36.70 27.08 35.15
N ILE A 24 -35.51 27.27 35.71
CA ILE A 24 -34.59 26.17 36.07
C ILE A 24 -35.26 25.24 37.11
N GLU A 25 -35.86 25.80 38.15
CA GLU A 25 -36.54 25.04 39.20
C GLU A 25 -37.77 24.30 38.68
N GLU A 26 -38.59 24.93 37.84
CA GLU A 26 -39.74 24.31 37.16
C GLU A 26 -39.30 23.14 36.26
N HIS A 27 -38.27 23.35 35.44
CA HIS A 27 -37.77 22.29 34.56
C HIS A 27 -37.09 21.15 35.34
N PHE A 28 -36.42 21.47 36.46
CA PHE A 28 -35.91 20.46 37.39
C PHE A 28 -37.05 19.61 37.95
N HIS A 29 -38.14 20.23 38.41
CA HIS A 29 -39.29 19.52 38.94
C HIS A 29 -40.05 18.72 37.88
N HIS A 30 -40.22 19.26 36.66
CA HIS A 30 -40.79 18.51 35.54
C HIS A 30 -39.92 17.31 35.18
N GLY A 31 -38.60 17.49 35.04
CA GLY A 31 -37.67 16.39 34.75
C GLY A 31 -37.66 15.32 35.86
N LEU A 32 -37.76 15.73 37.13
CA LEU A 32 -37.87 14.81 38.27
C LEU A 32 -39.20 14.04 38.25
N ALA A 33 -40.31 14.70 37.90
CA ALA A 33 -41.62 14.07 37.78
C ALA A 33 -41.63 13.06 36.63
N ASP A 34 -41.09 13.44 35.47
CA ASP A 34 -40.94 12.57 34.30
C ASP A 34 -40.03 11.38 34.60
N GLY A 35 -38.89 11.58 35.28
CA GLY A 35 -37.96 10.52 35.67
C GLY A 35 -38.54 9.53 36.70
N ARG A 36 -39.57 9.93 37.45
CA ARG A 36 -40.29 9.06 38.40
C ARG A 36 -41.45 8.28 37.76
N GLN A 37 -41.82 8.60 36.52
CA GLN A 37 -42.84 7.83 35.81
C GLN A 37 -42.37 6.38 35.62
N GLU A 38 -43.29 5.43 35.77
CA GLU A 38 -43.01 3.99 35.67
C GLU A 38 -42.33 3.64 34.33
N ARG A 39 -42.76 4.28 33.24
CA ARG A 39 -42.15 4.13 31.92
C ARG A 39 -40.67 4.53 31.91
N SER A 40 -40.32 5.67 32.50
CA SER A 40 -38.93 6.16 32.56
C SER A 40 -38.04 5.25 33.40
N VAL A 41 -38.59 4.72 34.50
CA VAL A 41 -37.89 3.74 35.35
C VAL A 41 -37.63 2.44 34.58
N GLN A 42 -38.63 1.94 33.84
CA GLN A 42 -38.47 0.75 33.00
C GLN A 42 -37.45 0.98 31.87
N GLU A 43 -37.50 2.14 31.19
CA GLU A 43 -36.54 2.50 30.15
C GLU A 43 -35.09 2.55 30.71
N ALA A 44 -34.92 3.07 31.93
CA ALA A 44 -33.62 3.09 32.61
C ALA A 44 -33.13 1.68 33.00
N GLU A 45 -34.03 0.82 33.47
CA GLU A 45 -33.73 -0.59 33.78
C GLU A 45 -33.30 -1.36 32.53
N ASP A 46 -34.06 -1.23 31.44
CA ASP A 46 -33.77 -1.85 30.14
C ASP A 46 -32.42 -1.38 29.59
N TYR A 47 -32.14 -0.07 29.68
CA TYR A 47 -30.87 0.51 29.28
C TYR A 47 -29.70 -0.04 30.12
N GLY A 48 -29.88 -0.12 31.44
CA GLY A 48 -28.90 -0.69 32.36
C GLY A 48 -28.59 -2.15 32.05
N HIS A 49 -29.62 -2.97 31.83
CA HIS A 49 -29.48 -4.36 31.42
C HIS A 49 -28.73 -4.51 30.09
N LYS A 50 -29.09 -3.70 29.09
CA LYS A 50 -28.42 -3.70 27.79
C LYS A 50 -26.94 -3.33 27.93
N LYS A 51 -26.63 -2.25 28.66
CA LYS A 51 -25.24 -1.79 28.87
C LYS A 51 -24.42 -2.78 29.68
N GLY A 52 -24.98 -3.35 30.74
CA GLY A 52 -24.33 -4.40 31.51
C GLY A 52 -24.02 -5.64 30.66
N SER A 53 -24.94 -6.04 29.78
CA SER A 53 -24.73 -7.14 28.82
C SER A 53 -23.62 -6.83 27.79
N GLU A 54 -23.54 -5.61 27.28
CA GLU A 54 -22.48 -5.16 26.36
C GLU A 54 -21.10 -5.22 27.06
N ILE A 55 -20.99 -4.66 28.27
CA ILE A 55 -19.75 -4.66 29.05
C ILE A 55 -19.35 -6.09 29.45
N GLY A 56 -20.29 -6.91 29.91
CA GLY A 56 -20.00 -8.30 30.29
C GLY A 56 -19.46 -9.13 29.12
N ARG A 57 -20.02 -8.93 27.91
CA ARG A 57 -19.49 -9.54 26.67
C ARG A 57 -18.06 -9.10 26.38
N GLU A 58 -17.78 -7.80 26.52
CA GLU A 58 -16.44 -7.24 26.29
C GLU A 58 -15.40 -7.78 27.31
N ILE A 59 -15.74 -7.83 28.59
CA ILE A 59 -14.89 -8.42 29.63
C ILE A 59 -14.63 -9.90 29.34
N GLY A 60 -15.66 -10.66 28.96
CA GLY A 60 -15.52 -12.07 28.58
C GLY A 60 -14.61 -12.27 27.36
N PHE A 61 -14.71 -11.40 26.36
CA PHE A 61 -13.81 -11.37 25.20
C PHE A 61 -12.36 -11.16 25.65
N TYR A 62 -12.09 -10.12 26.45
CA TYR A 62 -10.73 -9.84 26.92
C TYR A 62 -10.16 -10.98 27.75
N HIS A 63 -10.94 -11.55 28.66
CA HIS A 63 -10.49 -12.69 29.46
C HIS A 63 -10.09 -13.87 28.59
N THR A 64 -10.90 -14.21 27.58
CA THR A 64 -10.62 -15.33 26.68
C THR A 64 -9.36 -15.07 25.85
N ILE A 65 -9.30 -13.92 25.17
CA ILE A 65 -8.19 -13.60 24.26
C ILE A 65 -6.87 -13.40 25.01
N VAL A 66 -6.87 -12.71 26.16
CA VAL A 66 -5.64 -12.49 26.94
C VAL A 66 -5.12 -13.80 27.50
N THR A 67 -5.99 -14.73 27.91
CA THR A 67 -5.58 -16.08 28.35
C THR A 67 -4.95 -16.87 27.21
N GLU A 68 -5.53 -16.82 26.01
CA GLU A 68 -4.94 -17.45 24.83
C GLU A 68 -3.57 -16.85 24.50
N ILE A 69 -3.47 -15.51 24.44
CA ILE A 69 -2.21 -14.79 24.23
C ILE A 69 -1.16 -15.19 25.27
N ALA A 70 -1.54 -15.34 26.54
CA ALA A 70 -0.62 -15.72 27.61
C ALA A 70 0.05 -17.08 27.37
N SER A 71 -0.63 -18.00 26.67
CA SER A 71 -0.13 -19.34 26.37
C SER A 71 0.81 -19.39 25.16
N GLN A 72 0.83 -18.32 24.35
CA GLN A 72 1.61 -18.29 23.11
C GLN A 72 3.11 -18.14 23.43
N PRO A 73 4.00 -18.94 22.80
CA PRO A 73 5.45 -18.85 23.01
C PRO A 73 6.04 -17.47 22.74
N GLU A 74 5.46 -16.74 21.77
CA GLU A 74 5.89 -15.39 21.42
C GLU A 74 5.69 -14.40 22.58
N THR A 75 4.63 -14.56 23.35
CA THR A 75 4.36 -13.72 24.53
C THR A 75 5.46 -13.92 25.57
N ALA A 76 5.89 -15.16 25.79
CA ALA A 76 6.98 -15.49 26.70
C ALA A 76 8.34 -14.99 26.20
N ALA A 77 8.55 -14.93 24.87
CA ALA A 77 9.77 -14.43 24.27
C ALA A 77 9.90 -12.90 24.28
N ASN A 78 8.81 -12.15 24.52
CA ASN A 78 8.82 -10.70 24.58
C ASN A 78 9.12 -10.20 26.00
N GLU A 79 10.04 -9.26 26.17
CA GLU A 79 10.48 -8.78 27.49
C GLU A 79 9.37 -8.07 28.30
N LYS A 80 8.41 -7.40 27.64
CA LYS A 80 7.39 -6.57 28.29
C LYS A 80 5.99 -7.20 28.28
N ALA A 81 5.71 -8.12 27.36
CA ALA A 81 4.38 -8.67 27.18
C ALA A 81 3.89 -9.50 28.39
N PRO A 82 4.70 -10.35 29.05
CA PRO A 82 4.26 -11.11 30.22
C PRO A 82 3.75 -10.22 31.36
N ALA A 83 4.42 -9.08 31.59
CA ALA A 83 4.01 -8.13 32.62
C ALA A 83 2.65 -7.49 32.29
N LEU A 84 2.43 -7.08 31.04
CA LEU A 84 1.14 -6.52 30.61
C LEU A 84 0.02 -7.56 30.64
N VAL A 85 0.31 -8.82 30.30
CA VAL A 85 -0.64 -9.93 30.40
C VAL A 85 -1.06 -10.15 31.85
N GLN A 86 -0.10 -10.16 32.79
CA GLN A 86 -0.40 -10.27 34.22
C GLN A 86 -1.23 -9.08 34.72
N GLU A 87 -0.89 -7.86 34.31
CA GLU A 87 -1.66 -6.64 34.62
C GLU A 87 -3.11 -6.77 34.14
N LEU A 88 -3.31 -7.23 32.90
CA LEU A 88 -4.64 -7.43 32.30
C LEU A 88 -5.44 -8.51 33.00
N LEU A 89 -4.86 -9.69 33.22
CA LEU A 89 -5.55 -10.80 33.90
C LEU A 89 -5.94 -10.41 35.33
N ALA A 90 -5.09 -9.66 36.04
CA ALA A 90 -5.40 -9.13 37.36
C ALA A 90 -6.54 -8.09 37.31
N ALA A 91 -6.53 -7.18 36.34
CA ALA A 91 -7.59 -6.19 36.16
C ALA A 91 -8.93 -6.85 35.80
N LEU A 92 -8.92 -7.84 34.90
CA LEU A 92 -10.10 -8.61 34.50
C LEU A 92 -10.67 -9.43 35.65
N GLY A 93 -9.80 -10.05 36.47
CA GLY A 93 -10.22 -10.82 37.64
C GLY A 93 -10.81 -9.96 38.76
N LYS A 94 -10.42 -8.68 38.86
CA LYS A 94 -10.94 -7.71 39.82
C LYS A 94 -12.17 -6.94 39.32
N TYR A 95 -12.49 -7.02 38.02
CA TYR A 95 -13.61 -6.28 37.46
C TYR A 95 -14.93 -6.73 38.13
N PRO A 96 -15.75 -5.81 38.68
CA PRO A 96 -16.95 -6.18 39.42
C PRO A 96 -17.93 -6.99 38.57
N ARG A 97 -18.57 -7.98 39.19
CA ARG A 97 -19.64 -8.80 38.55
C ARG A 97 -21.03 -8.22 38.76
N GLU A 98 -21.16 -7.29 39.69
CA GLU A 98 -22.39 -6.60 40.06
C GLU A 98 -22.14 -5.09 40.01
N ASN A 99 -23.21 -4.31 39.85
CA ASN A 99 -23.12 -2.85 39.79
C ASN A 99 -22.90 -2.27 41.19
N ASP A 100 -21.63 -2.02 41.53
CA ASP A 100 -21.23 -1.39 42.79
C ASP A 100 -21.15 0.13 42.65
N PRO A 101 -22.01 0.92 43.33
CA PRO A 101 -22.00 2.38 43.25
C PRO A 101 -20.69 3.04 43.73
N ALA A 102 -19.87 2.32 44.49
CA ALA A 102 -18.57 2.82 44.96
C ALA A 102 -17.45 2.65 43.92
N VAL A 103 -17.69 1.94 42.82
CA VAL A 103 -16.68 1.62 41.81
C VAL A 103 -16.99 2.31 40.48
N ASP A 104 -15.99 2.98 39.92
CA ASP A 104 -16.08 3.52 38.57
C ASP A 104 -15.80 2.42 37.53
N LEU A 105 -16.87 1.69 37.18
CA LEU A 105 -16.84 0.59 36.22
C LEU A 105 -16.34 1.02 34.83
N LEU A 106 -16.62 2.26 34.41
CA LEU A 106 -16.25 2.76 33.10
C LEU A 106 -14.75 3.11 33.06
N HIS A 107 -14.23 3.70 34.13
CA HIS A 107 -12.81 3.97 34.27
C HIS A 107 -11.98 2.67 34.25
N ASP A 108 -12.39 1.66 35.02
CA ASP A 108 -11.71 0.36 35.04
C ASP A 108 -11.77 -0.36 33.69
N LEU A 109 -12.91 -0.31 33.01
CA LEU A 109 -13.07 -0.86 31.66
C LEU A 109 -12.15 -0.14 30.66
N GLN A 110 -12.04 1.18 30.77
CA GLN A 110 -11.13 1.96 29.92
C GLN A 110 -9.66 1.64 30.19
N ARG A 111 -9.28 1.39 31.44
CA ARG A 111 -7.92 0.91 31.78
C ARG A 111 -7.64 -0.44 31.11
N ILE A 112 -8.57 -1.40 31.19
CA ILE A 112 -8.46 -2.70 30.52
C ILE A 112 -8.29 -2.51 29.00
N ARG A 113 -9.15 -1.71 28.35
CA ARG A 113 -9.05 -1.39 26.92
C ARG A 113 -7.68 -0.85 26.54
N ASN A 114 -7.17 0.12 27.31
CA ASN A 114 -5.89 0.76 27.05
C ASN A 114 -4.71 -0.21 27.23
N THR A 115 -4.68 -0.99 28.32
CA THR A 115 -3.63 -1.99 28.53
C THR A 115 -3.70 -3.09 27.47
N TYR A 116 -4.89 -3.52 27.04
CA TYR A 116 -5.06 -4.47 25.94
C TYR A 116 -4.54 -3.92 24.61
N ARG A 117 -4.86 -2.67 24.26
CA ARG A 117 -4.30 -2.02 23.04
C ARG A 117 -2.77 -1.97 23.08
N ARG A 118 -2.18 -1.66 24.24
CA ARG A 118 -0.71 -1.69 24.43
C ARG A 118 -0.14 -3.08 24.21
N LEU A 119 -0.80 -4.12 24.74
CA LEU A 119 -0.40 -5.51 24.51
C LEU A 119 -0.49 -5.89 23.03
N CYS A 120 -1.59 -5.54 22.35
CA CYS A 120 -1.77 -5.80 20.91
C CYS A 120 -0.70 -5.12 20.07
N ALA A 121 -0.38 -3.85 20.34
CA ALA A 121 0.68 -3.12 19.66
C ALA A 121 2.05 -3.77 19.90
N LEU A 122 2.34 -4.12 21.15
CA LEU A 122 3.59 -4.76 21.55
C LEU A 122 3.79 -6.13 20.88
N LEU A 123 2.73 -6.89 20.68
CA LEU A 123 2.73 -8.20 20.03
C LEU A 123 2.42 -8.15 18.52
N LYS A 124 2.19 -6.96 17.97
CA LYS A 124 1.90 -6.72 16.55
C LYS A 124 0.67 -7.52 16.05
N LEU A 125 -0.29 -7.77 16.94
CA LEU A 125 -1.47 -8.61 16.67
C LEU A 125 -2.33 -8.09 15.51
N PRO A 126 -2.61 -6.77 15.38
CA PRO A 126 -3.44 -6.28 14.27
C PRO A 126 -2.85 -6.62 12.90
N TYR A 127 -1.54 -6.39 12.71
CA TYR A 127 -0.87 -6.67 11.44
C TYR A 127 -0.81 -8.17 11.14
N LYS A 128 -0.55 -9.00 12.14
CA LYS A 128 -0.55 -10.47 11.98
C LYS A 128 -1.93 -11.00 11.61
N GLN A 129 -2.98 -10.51 12.26
CA GLN A 129 -4.35 -10.88 11.94
C GLN A 129 -4.72 -10.50 10.50
N GLN A 130 -4.32 -9.31 10.05
CA GLN A 130 -4.51 -8.88 8.65
C GLN A 130 -3.75 -9.78 7.68
N VAL A 131 -2.48 -10.10 7.99
CA VAL A 131 -1.67 -11.04 7.22
C VAL A 131 -2.36 -12.41 7.14
N ASP A 132 -2.81 -12.97 8.26
CA ASP A 132 -3.52 -14.26 8.29
C ASP A 132 -4.77 -14.25 7.43
N THR A 133 -5.54 -13.17 7.48
CA THR A 133 -6.77 -13.01 6.71
C THR A 133 -6.47 -13.01 5.21
N ILE A 134 -5.45 -12.26 4.78
CA ILE A 134 -5.05 -12.22 3.37
C ILE A 134 -4.43 -13.54 2.92
N VAL A 135 -3.60 -14.17 3.76
CA VAL A 135 -3.02 -15.49 3.48
C VAL A 135 -4.12 -16.54 3.31
N ARG A 136 -5.11 -16.60 4.20
CA ARG A 136 -6.27 -17.50 4.10
C ARG A 136 -7.05 -17.30 2.81
N PHE A 137 -7.16 -16.07 2.32
CA PHE A 137 -7.78 -15.77 1.04
C PHE A 137 -6.90 -16.17 -0.16
N LEU A 138 -5.62 -15.82 -0.16
CA LEU A 138 -4.71 -16.05 -1.28
C LEU A 138 -4.36 -17.53 -1.47
N GLN A 139 -4.11 -18.25 -0.38
CA GLN A 139 -3.58 -19.62 -0.42
C GLN A 139 -4.38 -20.58 -1.32
N PRO A 140 -5.73 -20.71 -1.22
CA PRO A 140 -6.49 -21.55 -2.14
C PRO A 140 -6.51 -21.03 -3.58
N ASN A 141 -6.29 -19.72 -3.77
CA ASN A 141 -6.29 -19.05 -5.07
C ASN A 141 -4.90 -18.99 -5.73
N LEU A 142 -3.82 -19.38 -5.06
CA LEU A 142 -2.45 -19.32 -5.60
C LEU A 142 -2.29 -20.05 -6.94
N PRO A 143 -2.89 -21.23 -7.19
CA PRO A 143 -2.82 -21.87 -8.51
C PRO A 143 -3.43 -21.02 -9.64
N PHE A 144 -4.53 -20.32 -9.36
CA PHE A 144 -5.16 -19.39 -10.30
C PHE A 144 -4.29 -18.14 -10.49
N VAL A 145 -3.86 -17.52 -9.40
CA VAL A 145 -3.03 -16.31 -9.44
C VAL A 145 -1.71 -16.56 -10.19
N ASN A 146 -1.14 -17.76 -10.05
CA ASN A 146 0.08 -18.18 -10.73
C ASN A 146 -0.13 -18.84 -12.10
N CYS A 147 -1.37 -19.02 -12.56
CA CYS A 147 -1.59 -19.63 -13.87
C CYS A 147 -0.95 -18.80 -14.98
N HIS A 148 -0.38 -19.46 -15.98
CA HIS A 148 0.26 -18.77 -17.09
C HIS A 148 -0.80 -18.46 -18.16
N MET A 149 -1.07 -17.17 -18.38
CA MET A 149 -2.20 -16.70 -19.20
C MET A 149 -2.22 -17.21 -20.65
N VAL A 150 -1.09 -17.66 -21.18
CA VAL A 150 -1.02 -18.24 -22.54
C VAL A 150 -1.65 -19.64 -22.58
N ASP A 151 -1.62 -20.37 -21.46
CA ASP A 151 -2.19 -21.71 -21.35
C ASP A 151 -3.73 -21.70 -21.24
N TYR A 152 -4.35 -20.52 -21.34
CA TYR A 152 -5.79 -20.30 -21.16
C TYR A 152 -6.65 -21.32 -21.92
N LEU A 153 -6.41 -21.46 -23.23
CA LEU A 153 -7.16 -22.36 -24.10
C LEU A 153 -6.77 -23.83 -23.87
N THR A 154 -5.47 -24.11 -23.77
CA THR A 154 -4.96 -25.49 -23.74
C THR A 154 -5.18 -26.19 -22.40
N GLU A 155 -5.32 -25.44 -21.30
CA GLU A 155 -5.57 -25.96 -19.96
C GLU A 155 -6.96 -25.61 -19.42
N GLN A 156 -7.85 -25.08 -20.27
CA GLN A 156 -9.24 -24.80 -19.93
C GLN A 156 -9.36 -23.91 -18.68
N HIS A 157 -8.57 -22.85 -18.61
CA HIS A 157 -8.42 -22.01 -17.41
C HIS A 157 -9.74 -21.42 -16.95
N TRP A 158 -10.63 -21.05 -17.88
CA TRP A 158 -11.98 -20.58 -17.55
C TRP A 158 -12.72 -21.58 -16.66
N LYS A 159 -12.87 -22.82 -17.16
CA LYS A 159 -13.57 -23.89 -16.44
C LYS A 159 -12.89 -24.25 -15.12
N ARG A 160 -11.56 -24.20 -15.09
CA ARG A 160 -10.75 -24.60 -13.95
C ARG A 160 -10.77 -23.61 -12.79
N PHE A 161 -10.74 -22.30 -13.09
CA PHE A 161 -10.47 -21.28 -12.07
C PHE A 161 -11.60 -20.29 -11.84
N VAL A 162 -12.47 -20.05 -12.82
CA VAL A 162 -13.59 -19.10 -12.64
C VAL A 162 -14.67 -19.78 -11.78
N PRO A 163 -15.24 -19.11 -10.77
CA PRO A 163 -16.32 -19.70 -9.97
C PRO A 163 -17.51 -20.17 -10.81
N VAL A 164 -18.11 -21.32 -10.46
CA VAL A 164 -19.22 -21.93 -11.22
C VAL A 164 -20.42 -20.98 -11.36
N ALA A 165 -20.69 -20.15 -10.35
CA ALA A 165 -21.74 -19.13 -10.39
C ALA A 165 -21.48 -18.11 -11.51
N MET A 166 -20.26 -17.58 -11.62
CA MET A 166 -19.88 -16.68 -12.71
C MET A 166 -19.86 -17.37 -14.09
N GLN A 167 -19.41 -18.63 -14.16
CA GLN A 167 -19.48 -19.40 -15.41
C GLN A 167 -20.94 -19.58 -15.87
N SER A 168 -21.87 -19.72 -14.91
CA SER A 168 -23.30 -19.89 -15.20
C SER A 168 -23.95 -18.60 -15.67
N GLU A 169 -23.46 -17.46 -15.21
CA GLU A 169 -23.87 -16.11 -15.61
C GLU A 169 -23.30 -15.69 -16.97
N LEU A 170 -22.05 -16.03 -17.25
CA LEU A 170 -21.31 -15.54 -18.41
C LEU A 170 -21.15 -16.65 -19.46
N ARG A 171 -22.07 -16.71 -20.44
CA ARG A 171 -22.10 -17.80 -21.45
C ARG A 171 -21.87 -17.33 -22.87
N THR A 172 -22.24 -16.09 -23.17
CA THR A 172 -22.23 -15.53 -24.51
C THR A 172 -21.24 -14.37 -24.61
N VAL A 173 -20.89 -14.00 -25.84
CA VAL A 173 -20.05 -12.81 -26.09
C VAL A 173 -20.69 -11.54 -25.54
N ALA A 174 -22.02 -11.42 -25.64
CA ALA A 174 -22.75 -10.28 -25.07
C ALA A 174 -22.60 -10.20 -23.54
N ASP A 175 -22.58 -11.35 -22.85
CA ASP A 175 -22.35 -11.40 -21.41
C ASP A 175 -20.93 -10.97 -21.06
N TYR A 176 -19.93 -11.43 -21.82
CA TYR A 176 -18.54 -11.03 -21.61
C TYR A 176 -18.34 -9.52 -21.79
N LEU A 177 -18.96 -8.93 -22.81
CA LEU A 177 -18.90 -7.48 -23.03
C LEU A 177 -19.49 -6.71 -21.86
N GLN A 178 -20.69 -7.11 -21.38
CA GLN A 178 -21.32 -6.48 -20.23
C GLN A 178 -20.57 -6.72 -18.91
N ALA A 179 -19.96 -7.90 -18.72
CA ALA A 179 -19.14 -8.17 -17.54
C ALA A 179 -17.91 -7.25 -17.47
N LYS A 180 -17.27 -6.95 -18.62
CA LYS A 180 -16.17 -5.97 -18.66
C LYS A 180 -16.60 -4.59 -18.17
N GLU A 181 -17.82 -4.15 -18.52
CA GLU A 181 -18.40 -2.90 -18.02
C GLU A 181 -18.50 -2.89 -16.49
N ILE A 182 -18.95 -4.01 -15.90
CA ILE A 182 -19.01 -4.15 -14.43
C ILE A 182 -17.62 -4.10 -13.81
N PHE A 183 -16.63 -4.78 -14.39
CA PHE A 183 -15.25 -4.75 -13.91
C PHE A 183 -14.64 -3.35 -13.99
N TRP A 184 -14.84 -2.62 -15.09
CA TRP A 184 -14.31 -1.27 -15.26
C TRP A 184 -15.05 -0.23 -14.42
N GLY A 185 -16.35 -0.39 -14.19
CA GLY A 185 -17.18 0.48 -13.35
C GLY A 185 -17.02 0.25 -11.84
N GLN A 186 -16.15 -0.67 -11.40
CA GLN A 186 -16.07 -1.09 -10.00
C GLN A 186 -15.64 -0.01 -9.00
N PHE A 187 -15.08 1.10 -9.49
CA PHE A 187 -14.63 2.24 -8.68
C PHE A 187 -15.58 3.43 -8.74
N GLU A 188 -16.69 3.32 -9.49
CA GLU A 188 -17.70 4.36 -9.55
C GLU A 188 -18.51 4.40 -8.24
N PRO A 189 -18.91 5.58 -7.74
CA PRO A 189 -19.70 5.70 -6.51
C PRO A 189 -21.02 4.90 -6.56
N SER A 190 -21.59 4.72 -7.76
CA SER A 190 -22.82 3.97 -8.01
C SER A 190 -22.66 2.45 -7.85
N PHE A 191 -21.44 1.90 -7.83
CA PHE A 191 -21.22 0.46 -7.83
C PHE A 191 -21.72 -0.24 -6.56
N ASP A 192 -21.58 0.45 -5.42
CA ASP A 192 -21.91 -0.07 -4.08
C ASP A 192 -23.32 0.35 -3.60
N GLY A 193 -24.08 1.13 -4.38
CA GLY A 193 -25.43 1.58 -4.02
C GLY A 193 -26.50 0.47 -4.01
N GLU A 194 -27.48 0.59 -3.11
CA GLU A 194 -28.59 -0.39 -2.93
C GLU A 194 -29.77 -0.18 -3.90
N GLU A 195 -29.74 0.83 -4.77
CA GLU A 195 -30.89 1.21 -5.60
C GLU A 195 -30.83 0.70 -7.04
N HIS A 196 -31.85 -0.10 -7.38
CA HIS A 196 -32.54 -0.11 -8.68
C HIS A 196 -32.00 -0.86 -9.89
N ASP A 197 -31.42 -2.05 -9.73
CA ASP A 197 -31.65 -3.04 -10.78
C ASP A 197 -31.65 -4.45 -10.20
N GLY A 198 -32.44 -5.35 -10.77
CA GLY A 198 -32.31 -6.79 -10.52
C GLY A 198 -30.99 -7.30 -11.08
N GLY A 199 -29.88 -6.85 -10.49
CA GLY A 199 -28.62 -6.54 -11.16
C GLY A 199 -28.09 -7.67 -12.02
N CYS A 200 -27.79 -7.35 -13.28
CA CYS A 200 -27.11 -8.27 -14.19
C CYS A 200 -25.78 -8.73 -13.56
N PHE A 201 -25.56 -10.04 -13.55
CA PHE A 201 -24.37 -10.74 -13.04
C PHE A 201 -24.05 -10.55 -11.54
N PRO A 202 -24.92 -11.00 -10.61
CA PRO A 202 -24.68 -10.88 -9.17
C PRO A 202 -23.40 -11.58 -8.69
N ALA A 203 -23.06 -12.76 -9.24
CA ALA A 203 -21.83 -13.46 -8.87
C ALA A 203 -20.57 -12.70 -9.28
N VAL A 204 -20.59 -12.01 -10.44
CA VAL A 204 -19.47 -11.15 -10.86
C VAL A 204 -19.28 -9.99 -9.87
N ARG A 205 -20.37 -9.32 -9.47
CA ARG A 205 -20.32 -8.21 -8.50
C ARG A 205 -19.86 -8.67 -7.13
N GLU A 206 -20.38 -9.80 -6.67
CA GLU A 206 -19.98 -10.41 -5.40
C GLU A 206 -18.49 -10.78 -5.41
N PHE A 207 -17.98 -11.35 -6.51
CA PHE A 207 -16.56 -11.66 -6.66
C PHE A 207 -15.67 -10.42 -6.55
N ILE A 208 -16.06 -9.31 -7.19
CA ILE A 208 -15.34 -8.03 -7.11
C ILE A 208 -15.33 -7.52 -5.67
N LYS A 209 -16.49 -7.47 -5.00
CA LYS A 209 -16.61 -7.03 -3.60
C LYS A 209 -15.77 -7.89 -2.65
N ASN A 210 -15.86 -9.20 -2.79
CA ASN A 210 -15.12 -10.17 -1.99
C ASN A 210 -13.60 -10.11 -2.20
N THR A 211 -13.13 -9.64 -3.35
CA THR A 211 -11.69 -9.48 -3.58
C THR A 211 -11.20 -8.09 -3.12
N ARG A 212 -12.02 -7.04 -3.30
CA ARG A 212 -11.71 -5.65 -2.90
C ARG A 212 -11.48 -5.50 -1.40
N GLN A 213 -12.06 -6.32 -0.54
CA GLN A 213 -11.86 -6.21 0.91
C GLN A 213 -10.41 -6.41 1.37
N PHE A 214 -9.61 -7.18 0.62
CA PHE A 214 -8.24 -7.56 1.00
C PHE A 214 -7.15 -6.63 0.44
N ARG A 215 -7.50 -5.61 -0.34
CA ARG A 215 -6.55 -4.59 -0.78
C ARG A 215 -6.33 -3.54 0.31
N LEU A 216 -5.20 -2.84 0.31
CA LEU A 216 -4.99 -1.66 1.16
C LEU A 216 -6.15 -0.65 1.01
N GLY A 217 -6.73 -0.24 2.14
CA GLY A 217 -7.93 0.60 2.19
C GLY A 217 -9.26 -0.16 2.09
N GLY A 218 -9.24 -1.45 1.75
CA GLY A 218 -10.38 -2.37 1.86
C GLY A 218 -10.71 -2.70 3.32
N THR A 219 -11.86 -3.31 3.58
CA THR A 219 -12.36 -3.55 4.95
C THR A 219 -11.41 -4.40 5.81
N ASP A 220 -10.73 -5.39 5.24
CA ASP A 220 -9.81 -6.28 5.96
C ASP A 220 -8.38 -5.73 6.08
N ALA A 221 -8.05 -4.67 5.32
CA ALA A 221 -6.77 -3.96 5.40
C ALA A 221 -6.98 -2.45 5.66
N ARG A 222 -8.06 -2.11 6.37
CA ARG A 222 -8.44 -0.73 6.69
C ARG A 222 -7.52 -0.17 7.78
N GLY A 223 -7.09 1.08 7.62
CA GLY A 223 -6.24 1.77 8.59
C GLY A 223 -4.79 1.26 8.63
N THR A 224 -4.41 0.38 7.71
CA THR A 224 -3.04 -0.12 7.58
C THR A 224 -2.10 0.89 6.92
N ALA A 225 -2.61 1.60 5.91
CA ALA A 225 -1.88 2.63 5.19
C ALA A 225 -2.50 4.01 5.44
N LEU A 226 -1.64 5.01 5.59
CA LEU A 226 -2.01 6.42 5.67
C LEU A 226 -2.17 6.98 4.26
N THR A 227 -3.08 7.94 4.11
CA THR A 227 -3.06 8.85 2.95
C THR A 227 -1.85 9.78 3.03
N LEU A 228 -1.48 10.40 1.90
CA LEU A 228 -0.42 11.41 1.88
C LEU A 228 -0.74 12.55 2.87
N ASP A 229 -1.97 13.05 2.87
CA ASP A 229 -2.37 14.15 3.75
C ASP A 229 -2.28 13.78 5.22
N GLU A 230 -2.81 12.62 5.64
CA GLU A 230 -2.68 12.14 7.03
C GLU A 230 -1.22 12.03 7.49
N PHE A 231 -0.34 11.55 6.60
CA PHE A 231 1.09 11.45 6.91
C PHE A 231 1.76 12.81 6.99
N MET A 232 1.44 13.74 6.08
CA MET A 232 2.02 15.07 6.05
C MET A 232 1.52 15.94 7.21
N ASP A 233 0.26 15.76 7.63
CA ASP A 233 -0.31 16.41 8.81
C ASP A 233 0.35 15.91 10.10
N ALA A 234 0.67 14.61 10.19
CA ALA A 234 1.48 14.06 11.27
C ALA A 234 2.92 14.63 11.31
N LEU A 235 3.37 15.25 10.21
CA LEU A 235 4.65 15.94 10.07
C LEU A 235 4.48 17.47 9.97
N SER A 236 3.37 18.06 10.42
CA SER A 236 3.04 19.48 10.19
C SER A 236 4.21 20.44 10.41
N ASP A 237 4.91 20.28 11.54
CA ASP A 237 6.01 21.16 11.94
C ASP A 237 7.30 20.93 11.13
N CYS A 238 7.39 19.78 10.47
CA CYS A 238 8.51 19.35 9.66
C CYS A 238 8.22 19.42 8.15
N ARG A 239 6.99 19.77 7.77
CA ARG A 239 6.49 19.72 6.39
C ARG A 239 7.33 20.58 5.46
N ARG A 240 7.68 20.00 4.31
CA ARG A 240 8.30 20.68 3.18
C ARG A 240 7.38 20.57 1.98
N GLU A 241 7.33 21.63 1.19
CA GLU A 241 6.55 21.69 -0.04
C GLU A 241 7.44 21.98 -1.25
N THR A 242 6.99 21.55 -2.42
CA THR A 242 7.64 21.88 -3.69
C THR A 242 7.16 23.21 -4.23
N ARG A 243 8.08 24.17 -4.38
CA ARG A 243 7.85 25.54 -4.85
C ARG A 243 8.35 25.74 -6.28
N LEU A 244 9.41 25.04 -6.69
CA LEU A 244 10.07 25.24 -7.99
C LEU A 244 9.32 24.56 -9.14
N LYS A 245 8.78 25.33 -10.09
CA LYS A 245 8.05 24.81 -11.26
C LYS A 245 9.00 24.36 -12.38
N MET A 246 9.12 23.04 -12.59
CA MET A 246 10.03 22.44 -13.59
C MET A 246 9.36 21.48 -14.59
N THR A 247 8.10 21.74 -14.93
CA THR A 247 7.22 20.84 -15.70
C THR A 247 7.72 20.47 -17.11
N GLU A 248 8.66 21.23 -17.68
CA GLU A 248 9.19 21.00 -19.04
C GLU A 248 10.28 19.91 -19.13
N LEU A 249 10.61 19.24 -18.02
CA LEU A 249 11.77 18.34 -17.94
C LEU A 249 11.43 16.85 -17.88
N MET A 250 10.15 16.54 -17.75
CA MET A 250 9.65 15.18 -17.66
C MET A 250 8.18 15.13 -18.04
N ASN A 251 7.67 13.93 -18.31
CA ASN A 251 6.24 13.77 -18.50
C ASN A 251 5.49 14.07 -17.20
N VAL A 252 4.20 14.41 -17.31
CA VAL A 252 3.34 14.82 -16.20
C VAL A 252 3.38 13.81 -15.05
N LYS A 253 3.26 12.50 -15.37
CA LYS A 253 3.34 11.41 -14.39
C LYS A 253 4.64 11.48 -13.56
N LYS A 254 5.79 11.54 -14.24
CA LYS A 254 7.09 11.51 -13.57
C LYS A 254 7.34 12.79 -12.77
N CYS A 255 6.79 13.92 -13.21
CA CYS A 255 6.82 15.18 -12.47
C CYS A 255 6.12 15.00 -11.13
N HIS A 256 4.88 14.51 -11.16
CA HIS A 256 4.08 14.27 -9.96
C HIS A 256 4.76 13.32 -8.97
N GLU A 257 5.25 12.15 -9.44
CA GLU A 257 5.95 11.19 -8.55
C GLU A 257 7.18 11.83 -7.88
N VAL A 258 8.00 12.55 -8.65
CA VAL A 258 9.27 13.13 -8.19
C VAL A 258 9.03 14.30 -7.23
N GLU A 259 8.03 15.15 -7.50
CA GLU A 259 7.69 16.29 -6.65
C GLU A 259 7.20 15.81 -5.28
N VAL A 260 6.24 14.88 -5.26
CA VAL A 260 5.68 14.34 -4.01
C VAL A 260 6.76 13.58 -3.23
N ALA A 261 7.52 12.68 -3.88
CA ALA A 261 8.55 11.92 -3.20
C ALA A 261 9.67 12.82 -2.64
N ALA A 262 10.06 13.87 -3.36
CA ALA A 262 11.07 14.82 -2.88
C ALA A 262 10.58 15.58 -1.63
N ALA A 263 9.33 16.08 -1.64
CA ALA A 263 8.73 16.75 -0.49
C ALA A 263 8.64 15.84 0.74
N VAL A 264 8.23 14.58 0.55
CA VAL A 264 8.16 13.59 1.62
C VAL A 264 9.53 13.27 2.19
N VAL A 265 10.54 13.02 1.35
CA VAL A 265 11.91 12.76 1.82
C VAL A 265 12.49 13.98 2.55
N ALA A 266 12.24 15.19 2.06
CA ALA A 266 12.70 16.41 2.72
C ALA A 266 11.99 16.64 4.06
N SER A 267 10.68 16.36 4.15
CA SER A 267 9.92 16.43 5.41
C SER A 267 10.41 15.39 6.42
N LEU A 268 10.77 14.19 5.93
CA LEU A 268 11.39 13.14 6.74
C LEU A 268 12.75 13.58 7.29
N CYS A 269 13.61 14.20 6.47
CA CYS A 269 14.90 14.73 6.90
C CYS A 269 14.74 15.85 7.94
N ASN A 270 13.76 16.74 7.76
CA ASN A 270 13.41 17.74 8.77
C ASN A 270 12.99 17.09 10.09
N GLY A 271 12.14 16.06 10.06
CA GLY A 271 11.72 15.32 11.26
C GLY A 271 12.88 14.60 11.95
N MET A 272 13.84 14.09 11.17
CA MET A 272 15.08 13.52 11.71
C MET A 272 15.92 14.57 12.44
N ALA A 273 16.11 15.76 11.86
CA ALA A 273 16.84 16.85 12.49
C ALA A 273 16.13 17.36 13.76
N ALA A 274 14.80 17.52 13.71
CA ALA A 274 14.02 18.01 14.85
C ALA A 274 14.03 17.05 16.07
N THR A 275 14.22 15.76 15.84
CA THR A 275 14.24 14.75 16.91
C THR A 275 15.63 14.47 17.49
N GLN A 276 16.69 15.01 16.89
CA GLN A 276 18.08 14.77 17.28
C GLN A 276 18.76 16.09 17.72
N PRO A 277 19.14 16.24 19.00
CA PRO A 277 19.62 17.52 19.56
C PRO A 277 20.81 18.15 18.84
N ASP A 278 21.69 17.33 18.25
CA ASP A 278 22.95 17.74 17.64
C ASP A 278 22.98 17.46 16.13
N THR A 279 21.84 17.39 15.47
CA THR A 279 21.76 17.12 14.03
C THR A 279 20.97 18.20 13.33
N SER A 280 21.65 18.94 12.46
CA SER A 280 21.03 19.89 11.56
C SER A 280 20.73 19.26 10.21
N LEU A 281 19.93 19.94 9.38
CA LEU A 281 19.59 19.43 8.05
C LEU A 281 20.81 19.31 7.12
N GLU A 282 21.85 20.12 7.33
CA GLU A 282 23.09 20.11 6.54
C GLU A 282 24.02 18.92 6.85
N ASP A 283 23.80 18.27 8.00
CA ASP A 283 24.47 17.05 8.45
C ASP A 283 23.85 15.78 7.86
N ILE A 284 22.64 15.88 7.29
CA ILE A 284 21.92 14.75 6.72
C ILE A 284 22.33 14.58 5.26
N LEU A 285 22.80 13.38 4.91
CA LEU A 285 22.98 12.96 3.52
C LEU A 285 21.85 12.00 3.12
N VAL A 286 21.15 12.33 2.05
CA VAL A 286 20.19 11.42 1.43
C VAL A 286 20.94 10.44 0.52
N ILE A 287 20.65 9.15 0.66
CA ILE A 287 21.12 8.11 -0.26
C ILE A 287 19.91 7.68 -1.10
N ASP A 288 19.92 7.92 -2.41
CA ASP A 288 18.86 7.48 -3.31
C ASP A 288 19.25 6.13 -3.95
N ALA A 289 18.63 5.06 -3.49
CA ALA A 289 18.89 3.71 -3.93
C ALA A 289 18.10 3.37 -5.20
N GLY A 290 18.82 3.14 -6.30
CA GLY A 290 18.22 2.98 -7.62
C GLY A 290 17.92 4.32 -8.30
N ASP A 291 18.86 5.27 -8.17
CA ASP A 291 18.75 6.65 -8.66
C ASP A 291 18.37 6.76 -10.16
N GLY A 292 18.73 5.74 -10.94
CA GLY A 292 18.38 5.61 -12.34
C GLY A 292 18.92 6.76 -13.17
N LYS A 293 18.08 7.77 -13.43
CA LYS A 293 18.47 8.92 -14.25
C LYS A 293 18.57 10.21 -13.44
N GLY A 294 18.67 10.14 -12.12
CA GLY A 294 18.89 11.29 -11.24
C GLY A 294 17.66 12.18 -11.05
N TYR A 295 16.44 11.69 -11.24
CA TYR A 295 15.25 12.55 -11.21
C TYR A 295 14.87 12.98 -9.79
N LEU A 296 14.79 12.02 -8.86
CA LEU A 296 14.47 12.28 -7.47
C LEU A 296 15.64 12.98 -6.78
N SER A 297 16.86 12.43 -6.89
CA SER A 297 18.06 13.05 -6.31
C SER A 297 18.26 14.51 -6.71
N SER A 298 18.18 14.83 -8.00
CA SER A 298 18.31 16.22 -8.44
C SER A 298 17.19 17.11 -7.93
N ARG A 299 15.96 16.59 -7.76
CA ARG A 299 14.84 17.37 -7.24
C ARG A 299 15.02 17.67 -5.75
N ILE A 300 15.38 16.68 -4.94
CA ILE A 300 15.66 16.86 -3.51
C ILE A 300 16.75 17.91 -3.31
N ALA A 301 17.87 17.78 -4.03
CA ALA A 301 18.98 18.70 -3.96
C ALA A 301 18.59 20.14 -4.36
N LEU A 302 17.87 20.30 -5.48
CA LEU A 302 17.51 21.61 -6.00
C LEU A 302 16.46 22.32 -5.15
N GLU A 303 15.37 21.63 -4.82
CA GLU A 303 14.21 22.22 -4.14
C GLU A 303 14.48 22.48 -2.65
N HIS A 304 15.18 21.55 -1.99
CA HIS A 304 15.28 21.52 -0.54
C HIS A 304 16.70 21.75 -0.01
N GLY A 305 17.71 21.83 -0.89
CA GLY A 305 19.09 22.09 -0.48
C GLY A 305 19.75 20.96 0.29
N ILE A 306 19.17 19.75 0.24
CA ILE A 306 19.68 18.57 0.96
C ILE A 306 20.72 17.87 0.09
N LYS A 307 21.83 17.45 0.69
CA LYS A 307 22.85 16.66 -0.04
C LYS A 307 22.29 15.29 -0.40
N VAL A 308 22.53 14.85 -1.62
CA VAL A 308 22.08 13.56 -2.15
C VAL A 308 23.21 12.83 -2.85
N LEU A 309 23.39 11.57 -2.49
CA LEU A 309 24.17 10.59 -3.23
C LEU A 309 23.20 9.61 -3.92
N GLY A 310 23.05 9.74 -5.23
CA GLY A 310 22.31 8.78 -6.04
C GLY A 310 23.17 7.55 -6.33
N VAL A 311 22.66 6.36 -6.12
CA VAL A 311 23.39 5.11 -6.35
C VAL A 311 22.59 4.22 -7.29
N ASP A 312 23.20 3.80 -8.40
CA ASP A 312 22.60 2.88 -9.36
C ASP A 312 23.61 1.81 -9.77
N CYS A 313 23.17 0.57 -9.97
CA CYS A 313 24.07 -0.50 -10.39
C CYS A 313 24.40 -0.46 -11.89
N ASN A 314 23.68 0.34 -12.68
CA ASN A 314 23.86 0.45 -14.11
C ASN A 314 24.63 1.74 -14.47
N GLU A 315 25.85 1.60 -14.97
CA GLU A 315 26.71 2.73 -15.34
C GLU A 315 26.07 3.68 -16.37
N ALA A 316 25.26 3.16 -17.30
CA ALA A 316 24.57 3.98 -18.29
C ALA A 316 23.52 4.89 -17.64
N ASN A 317 22.88 4.44 -16.56
CA ASN A 317 21.96 5.22 -15.75
C ASN A 317 22.71 6.35 -15.04
N THR A 318 23.80 6.02 -14.33
CA THR A 318 24.71 6.99 -13.69
C THR A 318 25.17 8.09 -14.66
N SER A 319 25.69 7.71 -15.84
CA SER A 319 26.11 8.68 -16.87
C SER A 319 24.97 9.58 -17.36
N ASN A 320 23.75 9.02 -17.48
CA ASN A 320 22.59 9.82 -17.85
C ASN A 320 22.15 10.78 -16.74
N ALA A 321 22.34 10.40 -15.48
CA ALA A 321 22.06 11.22 -14.32
C ALA A 321 23.03 12.42 -14.23
N GLU A 322 24.31 12.21 -14.52
CA GLU A 322 25.31 13.30 -14.65
C GLU A 322 24.96 14.26 -15.79
N LYS A 323 24.67 13.73 -16.99
CA LYS A 323 24.23 14.55 -18.14
C LYS A 323 22.97 15.35 -17.82
N ARG A 324 22.06 14.79 -17.02
CA ARG A 324 20.87 15.50 -16.55
C ARG A 324 21.25 16.65 -15.62
N ARG A 325 22.14 16.42 -14.65
CA ARG A 325 22.65 17.46 -13.73
C ARG A 325 23.22 18.65 -14.48
N GLU A 326 24.07 18.39 -15.50
CA GLU A 326 24.62 19.46 -16.34
C GLU A 326 23.54 20.25 -17.09
N ARG A 327 22.54 19.57 -17.66
CA ARG A 327 21.41 20.23 -18.33
C ARG A 327 20.60 21.09 -17.36
N LEU A 328 20.42 20.64 -16.12
CA LEU A 328 19.66 21.37 -15.10
C LEU A 328 20.30 22.71 -14.75
N LYS A 329 21.64 22.80 -14.68
CA LYS A 329 22.35 24.07 -14.38
C LYS A 329 21.89 25.23 -15.26
N THR A 330 21.73 24.99 -16.55
CA THR A 330 21.27 26.01 -17.52
C THR A 330 19.80 26.40 -17.38
N LYS A 331 19.00 25.57 -16.70
CA LYS A 331 17.55 25.73 -16.60
C LYS A 331 17.08 26.24 -15.25
N ILE A 332 17.88 26.07 -14.19
CA ILE A 332 17.56 26.54 -12.83
C ILE A 332 17.20 28.04 -12.82
N PRO A 333 17.98 28.97 -13.43
CA PRO A 333 17.64 30.40 -13.37
C PRO A 333 16.24 30.70 -13.94
N LYS A 334 15.88 30.07 -15.06
CA LYS A 334 14.55 30.23 -15.67
C LYS A 334 13.44 29.62 -14.82
N ALA A 335 13.72 28.49 -14.16
CA ALA A 335 12.76 27.84 -13.28
C ALA A 335 12.51 28.67 -12.02
N VAL A 336 13.56 29.25 -11.42
CA VAL A 336 13.47 30.16 -10.26
C VAL A 336 12.63 31.39 -10.63
N GLN A 337 12.93 32.02 -11.76
CA GLN A 337 12.15 33.16 -12.27
C GLN A 337 10.68 32.82 -12.53
N LYS A 338 10.41 31.69 -13.22
CA LYS A 338 9.03 31.24 -13.49
C LYS A 338 8.24 30.91 -12.21
N SER A 339 8.95 30.67 -11.11
CA SER A 339 8.38 30.32 -9.81
C SER A 339 8.29 31.51 -8.85
N ASN A 340 8.78 32.70 -9.24
CA ASN A 340 8.89 33.90 -8.40
C ASN A 340 9.71 33.65 -7.12
N LEU A 341 10.88 33.02 -7.27
CA LEU A 341 11.77 32.63 -6.18
C LEU A 341 13.12 33.37 -6.21
N GLU A 342 13.23 34.47 -6.96
CA GLU A 342 14.47 35.25 -7.08
C GLU A 342 14.93 35.91 -5.78
N GLU A 343 14.00 36.19 -4.85
CA GLU A 343 14.29 36.79 -3.55
C GLU A 343 14.46 35.74 -2.43
N ASP A 344 14.23 34.46 -2.72
CA ASP A 344 14.42 33.38 -1.75
C ASP A 344 15.92 33.15 -1.53
N GLU A 345 16.34 33.17 -0.26
CA GLU A 345 17.75 33.08 0.14
C GLU A 345 18.41 31.78 -0.35
N HIS A 346 17.70 30.65 -0.27
CA HIS A 346 18.21 29.35 -0.72
C HIS A 346 18.45 29.35 -2.23
N PHE A 347 17.48 29.78 -3.02
CA PHE A 347 17.62 29.80 -4.48
C PHE A 347 18.63 30.86 -4.96
N THR A 348 18.73 32.00 -4.27
CA THR A 348 19.75 33.02 -4.53
C THR A 348 21.15 32.45 -4.34
N ASN A 349 21.40 31.79 -3.20
CA ASN A 349 22.66 31.14 -2.90
C ASN A 349 22.98 30.01 -3.90
N LEU A 350 21.97 29.21 -4.28
CA LEU A 350 22.09 28.15 -5.27
C LEU A 350 22.58 28.69 -6.63
N LEU A 351 22.03 29.82 -7.08
CA LEU A 351 22.38 30.48 -8.34
C LEU A 351 23.78 31.11 -8.32
N GLN A 352 24.17 31.74 -7.22
CA GLN A 352 25.46 32.41 -7.10
C GLN A 352 26.65 31.44 -6.99
N ARG A 353 26.47 30.32 -6.27
CA ARG A 353 27.57 29.40 -5.92
C ARG A 353 27.72 28.21 -6.87
N GLY A 354 26.83 28.01 -7.85
CA GLY A 354 26.88 26.83 -8.73
C GLY A 354 26.67 25.51 -7.98
N SER A 355 25.80 25.51 -6.97
CA SER A 355 25.79 24.54 -5.86
C SER A 355 25.26 23.13 -6.19
N LEU A 356 24.73 22.89 -7.39
CA LEU A 356 24.16 21.57 -7.69
C LEU A 356 25.21 20.43 -7.68
N ASP A 357 26.45 20.69 -8.10
CA ASP A 357 27.53 19.68 -8.03
C ASP A 357 28.00 19.40 -6.60
N THR A 358 27.75 20.34 -5.69
CA THR A 358 28.05 20.20 -4.26
C THR A 358 26.91 19.56 -3.48
N LEU A 359 25.70 19.56 -4.02
CA LEU A 359 24.52 18.97 -3.39
C LEU A 359 24.19 17.59 -3.95
N TYR A 360 24.44 17.32 -5.23
CA TYR A 360 24.05 16.06 -5.86
C TYR A 360 25.20 15.39 -6.60
N ARG A 361 25.51 14.17 -6.16
CA ARG A 361 26.49 13.27 -6.78
C ARG A 361 25.86 11.92 -7.06
N THR A 362 26.44 11.17 -8.00
CA THR A 362 25.93 9.86 -8.40
C THR A 362 27.07 8.85 -8.47
N ALA A 363 26.81 7.61 -8.08
CA ALA A 363 27.80 6.53 -8.00
C ALA A 363 27.27 5.26 -8.68
N THR A 364 28.15 4.57 -9.42
CA THR A 364 27.83 3.27 -10.00
C THR A 364 28.19 2.17 -9.02
N GLN A 365 27.20 1.67 -8.27
CA GLN A 365 27.38 0.57 -7.33
C GLN A 365 26.08 -0.20 -7.16
N LEU A 366 26.21 -1.51 -6.95
CA LEU A 366 25.10 -2.32 -6.48
C LEU A 366 24.89 -2.10 -4.97
N ILE A 367 23.67 -1.75 -4.58
CA ILE A 367 23.26 -1.74 -3.17
C ILE A 367 22.76 -3.13 -2.76
N ASP A 368 23.48 -3.74 -1.83
CA ASP A 368 23.11 -4.93 -1.09
C ASP A 368 23.16 -4.68 0.43
N PHE A 369 22.91 -5.71 1.24
CA PHE A 369 22.93 -5.57 2.70
C PHE A 369 24.33 -5.39 3.31
N ASN A 370 25.42 -5.61 2.56
CA ASN A 370 26.80 -5.41 3.03
C ASN A 370 27.41 -4.08 2.57
N THR A 371 26.66 -3.29 1.80
CA THR A 371 27.17 -2.07 1.19
C THR A 371 27.55 -1.04 2.27
N ASN A 372 28.82 -0.65 2.32
CA ASN A 372 29.31 0.36 3.24
C ASN A 372 29.00 1.77 2.72
N LEU A 373 27.81 2.27 3.07
CA LEU A 373 27.37 3.61 2.66
C LEU A 373 28.23 4.74 3.25
N ILE A 374 28.95 4.51 4.34
CA ILE A 374 29.82 5.53 4.95
C ILE A 374 31.04 5.77 4.07
N GLU A 375 31.73 4.72 3.66
CA GLU A 375 32.88 4.80 2.74
C GLU A 375 32.48 5.45 1.41
N LEU A 376 31.32 5.03 0.86
CA LEU A 376 30.82 5.61 -0.37
C LEU A 376 30.49 7.11 -0.20
N ALA A 377 29.87 7.49 0.92
CA ALA A 377 29.60 8.88 1.22
C ALA A 377 30.89 9.71 1.40
N GLN A 378 31.95 9.13 1.98
CA GLN A 378 33.26 9.77 2.12
C GLN A 378 33.96 9.98 0.78
N GLU A 379 33.89 8.99 -0.13
CA GLU A 379 34.47 9.10 -1.47
C GLU A 379 33.83 10.25 -2.26
N TYR A 380 32.50 10.34 -2.24
CA TYR A 380 31.78 11.32 -3.05
C TYR A 380 31.62 12.66 -2.34
N PHE A 381 31.56 12.71 -1.02
CA PHE A 381 31.42 13.94 -0.22
C PHE A 381 32.49 14.01 0.89
N PRO A 382 33.79 14.15 0.59
CA PRO A 382 34.87 14.01 1.58
C PRO A 382 34.84 15.02 2.73
N GLY A 383 34.19 16.18 2.56
CA GLY A 383 34.00 17.20 3.59
C GLY A 383 32.64 17.17 4.30
N GLY A 384 31.83 16.13 4.09
CA GLY A 384 30.50 16.00 4.69
C GLY A 384 30.50 15.34 6.07
N HIS A 385 29.41 15.52 6.82
CA HIS A 385 29.11 14.68 7.98
C HIS A 385 28.54 13.34 7.48
N HIS A 386 29.23 12.23 7.78
CA HIS A 386 28.86 10.87 7.32
C HIS A 386 28.25 10.01 8.43
N SER A 387 27.62 10.64 9.41
CA SER A 387 27.05 9.99 10.59
C SER A 387 25.54 9.81 10.54
N THR A 388 24.84 10.55 9.68
CA THR A 388 23.37 10.56 9.60
C THR A 388 22.89 10.50 8.16
N PHE A 389 22.23 9.40 7.81
CA PHE A 389 21.68 9.16 6.47
C PHE A 389 20.17 9.04 6.49
N CYS A 390 19.54 9.57 5.42
CA CYS A 390 18.18 9.24 5.03
C CYS A 390 18.22 8.40 3.76
N LEU A 391 17.78 7.15 3.82
CA LEU A 391 17.72 6.28 2.64
C LEU A 391 16.40 6.52 1.90
N CYS A 392 16.43 6.75 0.59
CA CYS A 392 15.23 6.79 -0.21
C CYS A 392 15.37 5.90 -1.45
N GLY A 393 14.24 5.60 -2.09
CA GLY A 393 14.25 4.89 -3.36
C GLY A 393 12.88 4.93 -4.01
N LEU A 394 12.81 5.47 -5.23
CA LEU A 394 11.58 5.57 -6.01
C LEU A 394 11.60 4.51 -7.12
N HIS A 395 10.78 3.46 -6.97
CA HIS A 395 10.75 2.26 -7.81
C HIS A 395 11.93 1.29 -7.55
N THR A 396 12.18 0.94 -6.28
CA THR A 396 13.19 -0.06 -5.94
C THR A 396 12.79 -1.44 -6.47
N CYS A 397 13.47 -1.87 -7.53
CA CYS A 397 13.15 -3.08 -8.27
C CYS A 397 13.65 -4.34 -7.56
N GLY A 398 12.80 -5.36 -7.45
CA GLY A 398 13.22 -6.68 -6.97
C GLY A 398 13.82 -6.63 -5.56
N ASN A 399 14.97 -7.27 -5.36
CA ASN A 399 15.63 -7.36 -4.06
C ASN A 399 16.19 -6.02 -3.53
N LEU A 400 16.26 -4.96 -4.34
CA LEU A 400 16.74 -3.65 -3.89
C LEU A 400 15.88 -3.10 -2.73
N GLY A 401 14.55 -3.21 -2.85
CA GLY A 401 13.64 -2.72 -1.81
C GLY A 401 13.84 -3.43 -0.46
N PRO A 402 13.74 -4.76 -0.38
CA PRO A 402 14.06 -5.55 0.81
C PRO A 402 15.45 -5.26 1.39
N ASN A 403 16.47 -5.09 0.55
CA ASN A 403 17.82 -4.78 1.03
C ASN A 403 17.93 -3.39 1.63
N CYS A 404 17.23 -2.39 1.08
CA CYS A 404 17.16 -1.07 1.71
C CYS A 404 16.57 -1.16 3.13
N LEU A 405 15.56 -2.01 3.34
CA LEU A 405 14.99 -2.24 4.68
C LEU A 405 15.96 -2.96 5.63
N ARG A 406 16.78 -3.90 5.12
CA ARG A 406 17.85 -4.55 5.90
C ARG A 406 18.96 -3.58 6.27
N LEU A 407 19.47 -2.83 5.30
CA LEU A 407 20.44 -1.76 5.52
C LEU A 407 19.91 -0.75 6.54
N PHE A 408 18.66 -0.31 6.39
CA PHE A 408 18.03 0.55 7.38
C PHE A 408 18.05 -0.09 8.77
N HIS A 409 17.74 -1.37 8.93
CA HIS A 409 17.80 -2.01 10.25
C HIS A 409 19.23 -2.12 10.80
N GLU A 410 20.17 -2.63 9.99
CA GLU A 410 21.52 -3.03 10.42
C GLU A 410 22.47 -1.84 10.55
N ASN A 411 22.30 -0.78 9.76
CA ASN A 411 23.19 0.38 9.76
C ASN A 411 22.68 1.48 10.70
N PRO A 412 23.35 1.76 11.84
CA PRO A 412 22.90 2.77 12.80
C PRO A 412 22.97 4.21 12.29
N THR A 413 23.71 4.49 11.21
CA THR A 413 23.77 5.84 10.62
C THR A 413 22.52 6.18 9.81
N ILE A 414 21.81 5.18 9.30
CA ILE A 414 20.54 5.40 8.59
C ILE A 414 19.43 5.62 9.62
N LYS A 415 18.93 6.85 9.72
CA LYS A 415 17.91 7.26 10.71
C LYS A 415 16.51 7.37 10.12
N GLY A 416 16.40 7.52 8.80
CA GLY A 416 15.14 7.55 8.09
C GLY A 416 15.19 6.74 6.82
N ILE A 417 14.05 6.20 6.42
CA ILE A 417 13.87 5.54 5.12
C ILE A 417 12.54 5.94 4.48
N CYS A 418 12.52 6.16 3.16
CA CYS A 418 11.32 6.30 2.34
C CYS A 418 11.47 5.46 1.06
N ASN A 419 10.81 4.30 1.01
CA ASN A 419 11.05 3.30 -0.02
C ASN A 419 9.76 2.91 -0.77
N VAL A 420 9.73 3.18 -2.08
CA VAL A 420 8.65 2.78 -3.00
C VAL A 420 9.13 1.57 -3.80
N GLY A 421 8.66 0.37 -3.44
CA GLY A 421 9.04 -0.87 -4.11
C GLY A 421 8.32 -1.08 -5.44
N CYS A 422 8.97 -1.78 -6.38
CA CYS A 422 8.31 -2.21 -7.61
C CYS A 422 8.91 -3.51 -8.18
N CYS A 423 8.34 -4.00 -9.30
CA CYS A 423 8.84 -5.19 -10.02
C CYS A 423 9.05 -6.41 -9.12
N TYR A 424 8.06 -6.75 -8.29
CA TYR A 424 8.14 -7.83 -7.30
C TYR A 424 8.54 -9.19 -7.88
N HIS A 425 8.23 -9.46 -9.15
CA HIS A 425 8.64 -10.68 -9.85
C HIS A 425 10.17 -10.84 -9.99
N LEU A 426 10.95 -9.77 -9.83
CA LEU A 426 12.41 -9.80 -9.84
C LEU A 426 13.02 -10.18 -8.48
N MET A 427 12.21 -10.23 -7.41
CA MET A 427 12.67 -10.69 -6.10
C MET A 427 13.00 -12.18 -6.12
N GLN A 428 13.92 -12.61 -5.27
CA GLN A 428 14.08 -14.01 -4.93
C GLN A 428 13.14 -14.38 -3.79
N GLU A 429 12.64 -15.61 -3.76
CA GLU A 429 11.66 -16.06 -2.77
C GLU A 429 12.17 -17.30 -2.03
N GLN A 430 11.94 -17.39 -0.72
CA GLN A 430 12.62 -18.38 0.12
C GLN A 430 12.10 -19.81 -0.09
N PHE A 431 10.79 -20.00 -0.15
CA PHE A 431 10.16 -21.32 -0.08
C PHE A 431 9.69 -21.84 -1.44
N VAL A 432 10.10 -21.20 -2.54
CA VAL A 432 9.76 -21.64 -3.90
C VAL A 432 10.95 -21.44 -4.83
N VAL A 433 11.18 -22.41 -5.69
CA VAL A 433 12.15 -22.30 -6.78
C VAL A 433 11.45 -21.70 -7.98
N ASP A 434 11.93 -20.55 -8.45
CA ASP A 434 11.44 -19.96 -9.69
C ASP A 434 12.18 -20.58 -10.89
N GLU A 435 11.50 -21.48 -11.60
CA GLU A 435 12.01 -22.17 -12.80
C GLU A 435 12.38 -21.21 -13.95
N PHE A 436 11.85 -19.99 -13.94
CA PHE A 436 12.12 -18.95 -14.93
C PHE A 436 13.11 -17.89 -14.44
N TYR A 437 13.61 -18.03 -13.21
CA TYR A 437 14.61 -17.12 -12.68
C TYR A 437 15.95 -17.42 -13.34
N ASN A 438 16.56 -16.40 -13.95
CA ASN A 438 17.88 -16.57 -14.53
C ASN A 438 18.92 -16.71 -13.40
N PRO A 439 19.60 -17.87 -13.25
CA PRO A 439 20.59 -18.06 -12.20
C PRO A 439 21.74 -17.05 -12.28
N THR A 440 22.04 -16.52 -13.47
CA THR A 440 23.10 -15.51 -13.64
C THR A 440 22.71 -14.14 -13.08
N LYS A 441 21.45 -13.92 -12.70
CA LYS A 441 21.00 -12.69 -12.01
C LYS A 441 20.97 -12.84 -10.49
N VAL A 442 21.14 -14.06 -9.96
CA VAL A 442 21.21 -14.33 -8.51
C VAL A 442 22.46 -13.69 -7.90
N SER A 443 23.55 -13.62 -8.66
CA SER A 443 24.81 -12.97 -8.25
C SER A 443 24.67 -11.46 -8.05
N ASP A 444 23.71 -10.84 -8.74
CA ASP A 444 23.61 -9.38 -8.79
C ASP A 444 22.83 -8.82 -7.60
N ASN A 445 22.19 -9.65 -6.75
CA ASN A 445 21.55 -9.19 -5.52
C ASN A 445 21.19 -10.34 -4.56
N PRO A 446 22.09 -10.77 -3.65
CA PRO A 446 21.90 -11.95 -2.82
C PRO A 446 20.78 -11.79 -1.77
N GLY A 447 20.12 -12.90 -1.43
CA GLY A 447 19.15 -13.01 -0.35
C GLY A 447 17.69 -13.08 -0.81
N TYR A 448 16.80 -13.51 0.08
CA TYR A 448 15.37 -13.66 -0.22
C TYR A 448 14.64 -12.33 -0.06
N GLY A 449 14.00 -11.82 -1.11
CA GLY A 449 13.18 -10.60 -1.06
C GLY A 449 11.79 -10.80 -0.48
N PHE A 450 11.31 -12.05 -0.39
CA PHE A 450 10.06 -12.43 0.26
C PHE A 450 10.11 -13.88 0.78
N PRO A 451 9.45 -14.20 1.91
CA PRO A 451 8.97 -13.26 2.92
C PRO A 451 10.12 -12.69 3.78
N MET A 452 9.93 -11.50 4.34
CA MET A 452 10.87 -10.81 5.20
C MET A 452 10.55 -11.00 6.69
N SER A 453 9.27 -10.89 7.06
CA SER A 453 8.83 -11.03 8.46
C SER A 453 9.15 -12.42 9.00
N LYS A 454 9.51 -12.51 10.28
CA LYS A 454 9.61 -13.77 11.01
C LYS A 454 8.25 -14.50 10.97
N TYR A 455 7.15 -13.76 11.01
CA TYR A 455 5.80 -14.30 10.96
C TYR A 455 5.52 -15.13 9.70
N LEU A 456 5.61 -14.53 8.49
CA LEU A 456 5.37 -15.27 7.24
C LEU A 456 6.44 -16.33 6.96
N ARG A 457 7.68 -16.11 7.41
CA ARG A 457 8.72 -17.15 7.37
C ARG A 457 8.37 -18.36 8.23
N GLY A 458 7.80 -18.15 9.42
CA GLY A 458 7.33 -19.21 10.30
C GLY A 458 6.20 -20.03 9.67
N MET A 459 5.35 -19.40 8.84
CA MET A 459 4.32 -20.08 8.05
C MET A 459 4.87 -20.80 6.81
N SER A 460 6.13 -20.60 6.46
CA SER A 460 6.73 -21.05 5.19
C SER A 460 5.91 -20.61 3.97
N PHE A 461 5.27 -19.44 4.04
CA PHE A 461 4.36 -18.96 3.00
C PHE A 461 5.13 -18.44 1.78
N TYR A 462 4.60 -18.72 0.58
CA TYR A 462 5.12 -18.21 -0.68
C TYR A 462 3.97 -17.80 -1.62
N LEU A 463 4.25 -16.83 -2.48
CA LEU A 463 3.41 -16.29 -3.54
C LEU A 463 3.69 -16.95 -4.89
N GLY A 464 4.96 -17.11 -5.26
CA GLY A 464 5.35 -17.51 -6.62
C GLY A 464 5.48 -16.34 -7.60
N ARG A 465 6.23 -16.59 -8.69
CA ARG A 465 6.67 -15.54 -9.63
C ARG A 465 5.51 -14.84 -10.33
N ASN A 466 4.51 -15.58 -10.80
CA ASN A 466 3.40 -15.02 -11.57
C ASN A 466 2.46 -14.18 -10.70
N ALA A 467 2.28 -14.56 -9.43
CA ALA A 467 1.61 -13.73 -8.42
C ALA A 467 2.37 -12.42 -8.18
N ARG A 468 3.69 -12.48 -8.00
CA ARG A 468 4.53 -11.28 -7.84
C ARG A 468 4.56 -10.42 -9.11
N ASN A 469 4.41 -11.02 -10.30
CA ASN A 469 4.25 -10.25 -11.53
C ASN A 469 2.87 -9.59 -11.61
N LEU A 470 1.82 -10.29 -11.22
CA LEU A 470 0.45 -9.77 -11.17
C LEU A 470 0.32 -8.59 -10.21
N ALA A 471 1.00 -8.64 -9.06
CA ALA A 471 1.11 -7.52 -8.12
C ALA A 471 1.71 -6.25 -8.75
N ALA A 472 2.15 -6.29 -10.02
CA ALA A 472 2.58 -5.13 -10.78
C ALA A 472 1.55 -4.47 -11.67
N GLU A 473 0.40 -5.10 -11.83
CA GLU A 473 -0.69 -4.59 -12.64
C GLU A 473 -1.53 -3.62 -11.82
N SER A 474 -2.11 -2.63 -12.50
CA SER A 474 -2.96 -1.61 -11.88
C SER A 474 -4.39 -1.81 -12.29
N ILE A 475 -5.23 -2.26 -11.37
CA ILE A 475 -6.65 -2.44 -11.67
C ILE A 475 -7.35 -1.08 -11.81
N GLU A 476 -6.97 -0.09 -11.02
CA GLU A 476 -7.50 1.28 -11.08
C GLU A 476 -7.30 1.89 -12.46
N ARG A 477 -6.06 1.85 -12.96
CA ARG A 477 -5.74 2.36 -14.30
C ARG A 477 -6.48 1.59 -15.40
N ALA A 478 -6.51 0.26 -15.31
CA ALA A 478 -7.19 -0.57 -16.29
C ALA A 478 -8.70 -0.26 -16.32
N CYS A 479 -9.30 0.02 -15.16
CA CYS A 479 -10.69 0.45 -15.05
C CYS A 479 -10.91 1.85 -15.63
N THR A 480 -10.12 2.85 -15.24
CA THR A 480 -10.25 4.22 -15.75
C THR A 480 -10.11 4.30 -17.27
N ASN A 481 -9.15 3.56 -17.82
CA ASN A 481 -8.87 3.57 -19.26
C ASN A 481 -9.67 2.52 -20.04
N ARG A 482 -10.46 1.69 -19.35
CA ARG A 482 -11.23 0.56 -19.92
C ARG A 482 -10.33 -0.34 -20.79
N GLU A 483 -9.17 -0.68 -20.25
CA GLU A 483 -8.12 -1.43 -20.93
C GLU A 483 -8.44 -2.92 -21.00
N ASN A 484 -8.19 -3.52 -22.17
CA ASN A 484 -8.14 -4.97 -22.38
C ASN A 484 -6.68 -5.44 -22.42
N PRO A 485 -6.40 -6.73 -22.16
CA PRO A 485 -5.09 -7.28 -22.49
C PRO A 485 -4.83 -7.15 -23.99
N SER A 486 -3.56 -7.04 -24.38
CA SER A 486 -3.18 -7.01 -25.80
C SER A 486 -3.69 -8.26 -26.52
N ASP A 487 -4.22 -8.11 -27.74
CA ASP A 487 -4.67 -9.23 -28.57
C ASP A 487 -3.56 -10.27 -28.83
N LYS A 488 -2.29 -9.85 -28.73
CA LYS A 488 -1.12 -10.75 -28.80
C LYS A 488 -1.11 -11.81 -27.70
N LEU A 489 -1.79 -11.58 -26.58
CA LEU A 489 -2.01 -12.62 -25.56
C LEU A 489 -2.90 -13.73 -26.12
N GLY A 490 -3.99 -13.37 -26.80
CA GLY A 490 -4.84 -14.30 -27.54
C GLY A 490 -4.08 -15.04 -28.64
N TYR A 491 -3.30 -14.33 -29.45
CA TYR A 491 -2.48 -14.96 -30.49
C TYR A 491 -1.46 -15.95 -29.94
N ARG A 492 -0.88 -15.68 -28.76
CA ARG A 492 0.01 -16.62 -28.07
C ARG A 492 -0.74 -17.86 -27.62
N ALA A 493 -1.94 -17.71 -27.07
CA ALA A 493 -2.75 -18.84 -26.64
C ALA A 493 -3.18 -19.71 -27.83
N LEU A 494 -3.60 -19.09 -28.93
CA LEU A 494 -3.94 -19.78 -30.17
C LEU A 494 -2.72 -20.45 -30.82
N LEU A 495 -1.54 -19.84 -30.76
CA LEU A 495 -0.31 -20.48 -31.25
C LEU A 495 -0.05 -21.81 -30.53
N GLN A 496 -0.35 -21.91 -29.22
CA GLN A 496 -0.23 -23.20 -28.54
C GLN A 496 -1.21 -24.25 -29.09
N VAL A 497 -2.43 -23.85 -29.45
CA VAL A 497 -3.39 -24.74 -30.11
C VAL A 497 -2.85 -25.22 -31.45
N VAL A 498 -2.34 -24.30 -32.29
CA VAL A 498 -1.70 -24.64 -33.58
C VAL A 498 -0.55 -25.63 -33.38
N LEU A 499 0.34 -25.37 -32.43
CA LEU A 499 1.48 -26.24 -32.15
C LEU A 499 1.01 -27.65 -31.75
N LEU A 500 0.01 -27.75 -30.86
CA LEU A 500 -0.52 -29.05 -30.44
C LEU A 500 -1.23 -29.79 -31.59
N GLU A 501 -2.02 -29.10 -32.42
CA GLU A 501 -2.68 -29.69 -33.59
C GLU A 501 -1.66 -30.20 -34.62
N CYS A 502 -0.47 -29.57 -34.71
CA CYS A 502 0.66 -30.03 -35.53
C CYS A 502 1.55 -31.09 -34.84
N GLY A 503 1.18 -31.59 -33.64
CA GLY A 503 1.96 -32.59 -32.91
C GLY A 503 3.24 -32.04 -32.25
N GLU A 504 3.35 -30.73 -32.08
CA GLU A 504 4.46 -30.06 -31.42
C GLU A 504 4.14 -29.67 -29.97
N LYS A 505 5.21 -29.43 -29.18
CA LYS A 505 5.05 -29.00 -27.78
C LYS A 505 4.46 -27.59 -27.70
N LYS A 506 3.59 -27.33 -26.73
CA LYS A 506 3.06 -25.97 -26.49
C LYS A 506 4.04 -25.00 -25.80
N SER A 507 5.09 -25.51 -25.15
CA SER A 507 5.99 -24.73 -24.28
C SER A 507 7.11 -24.00 -25.02
N HIS A 508 6.79 -23.28 -26.09
CA HIS A 508 7.76 -22.49 -26.86
C HIS A 508 7.78 -21.02 -26.44
N GLN A 509 8.97 -20.46 -26.19
CA GLN A 509 9.13 -19.04 -25.87
C GLN A 509 9.43 -18.21 -27.12
N VAL A 510 8.39 -17.59 -27.70
CA VAL A 510 8.53 -16.69 -28.88
C VAL A 510 9.15 -15.33 -28.49
N GLY A 511 8.86 -14.85 -27.29
CA GLY A 511 9.25 -13.52 -26.82
C GLY A 511 8.41 -12.38 -27.40
N ARG A 512 8.97 -11.16 -27.40
CA ARG A 512 8.30 -9.97 -27.99
C ARG A 512 8.43 -10.01 -29.51
N LEU A 513 7.29 -9.84 -30.19
CA LEU A 513 7.18 -9.86 -31.64
C LEU A 513 6.25 -8.73 -32.13
N LYS A 514 6.68 -8.06 -33.19
CA LYS A 514 5.80 -7.17 -33.97
C LYS A 514 5.12 -8.02 -35.03
N CYS A 515 3.79 -7.93 -35.09
CA CYS A 515 2.95 -8.67 -36.01
C CYS A 515 1.70 -7.86 -36.30
N ASP A 516 1.05 -8.18 -37.42
CA ASP A 516 -0.25 -7.63 -37.82
C ASP A 516 -1.26 -8.77 -37.99
N GLY A 517 -2.17 -8.92 -37.02
CA GLY A 517 -3.10 -10.06 -36.96
C GLY A 517 -2.48 -11.39 -36.51
N PHE A 518 -3.33 -12.41 -36.36
CA PHE A 518 -2.96 -13.74 -35.90
C PHE A 518 -2.11 -14.51 -36.91
N VAL A 519 -2.46 -14.47 -38.20
CA VAL A 519 -1.74 -15.20 -39.25
C VAL A 519 -0.26 -14.79 -39.32
N ASP A 520 0.02 -13.48 -39.41
CA ASP A 520 1.40 -12.96 -39.42
C ASP A 520 2.13 -13.30 -38.12
N TYR A 521 1.43 -13.27 -36.97
CA TYR A 521 2.01 -13.68 -35.70
C TYR A 521 2.49 -15.14 -35.73
N VAL A 522 1.67 -16.07 -36.23
CA VAL A 522 2.03 -17.49 -36.35
C VAL A 522 3.21 -17.67 -37.30
N ARG A 523 3.16 -17.09 -38.50
CA ARG A 523 4.24 -17.23 -39.50
C ARG A 523 5.59 -16.76 -38.97
N ARG A 524 5.61 -15.60 -38.31
CA ARG A 524 6.84 -15.06 -37.69
C ARG A 524 7.29 -15.89 -36.50
N SER A 525 6.36 -16.41 -35.70
CA SER A 525 6.67 -17.24 -34.54
C SER A 525 7.29 -18.57 -34.97
N VAL A 526 6.68 -19.26 -35.93
CA VAL A 526 7.19 -20.53 -36.50
C VAL A 526 8.58 -20.34 -37.08
N ARG A 527 8.81 -19.26 -37.84
CA ARG A 527 10.14 -18.91 -38.36
C ARG A 527 11.17 -18.65 -37.26
N ARG A 528 10.79 -17.88 -36.24
CA ARG A 528 11.68 -17.55 -35.12
C ARG A 528 12.05 -18.79 -34.28
N LEU A 529 11.15 -19.76 -34.21
CA LEU A 529 11.35 -21.02 -33.50
C LEU A 529 12.00 -22.11 -34.38
N ALA A 530 12.27 -21.82 -35.66
CA ALA A 530 12.79 -22.78 -36.64
C ALA A 530 11.90 -24.04 -36.79
N LEU A 531 10.58 -23.85 -36.81
CA LEU A 531 9.58 -24.93 -36.87
C LEU A 531 8.89 -25.06 -38.23
N GLU A 532 9.38 -24.43 -39.29
CA GLU A 532 8.72 -24.38 -40.61
C GLU A 532 8.46 -25.76 -41.22
N GLN A 533 9.31 -26.75 -40.92
CA GLN A 533 9.16 -28.12 -41.41
C GLN A 533 8.18 -28.96 -40.58
N ARG A 534 7.89 -28.53 -39.35
CA ARG A 534 7.07 -29.26 -38.36
C ARG A 534 5.65 -28.70 -38.27
N VAL A 535 5.50 -27.39 -38.48
CA VAL A 535 4.21 -26.70 -38.41
C VAL A 535 3.77 -26.36 -39.83
N SER A 536 2.98 -27.26 -40.42
CA SER A 536 2.35 -27.06 -41.72
C SER A 536 0.86 -26.78 -41.54
N ILE A 537 0.48 -25.51 -41.72
CA ILE A 537 -0.90 -25.02 -41.62
C ILE A 537 -1.09 -23.91 -42.65
N THR A 538 -2.24 -23.84 -43.32
CA THR A 538 -2.52 -22.82 -44.35
C THR A 538 -2.99 -21.50 -43.71
N ASP A 539 -2.96 -20.39 -44.45
CA ASP A 539 -3.46 -19.10 -43.94
C ASP A 539 -4.98 -19.15 -43.72
N ASP A 540 -5.75 -19.80 -44.60
CA ASP A 540 -7.19 -19.99 -44.46
C ASP A 540 -7.53 -20.79 -43.20
N SER A 541 -6.81 -21.89 -42.94
CA SER A 541 -7.01 -22.67 -41.71
C SER A 541 -6.67 -21.89 -40.44
N LEU A 542 -5.73 -20.94 -40.51
CA LEU A 542 -5.43 -20.05 -39.37
C LEU A 542 -6.53 -19.02 -39.13
N GLN A 543 -7.16 -18.50 -40.20
CA GLN A 543 -8.30 -17.59 -40.08
C GLN A 543 -9.53 -18.33 -39.51
N GLU A 544 -9.85 -19.52 -40.04
CA GLU A 544 -10.91 -20.37 -39.51
C GLU A 544 -10.70 -20.71 -38.03
N LEU A 545 -9.45 -20.95 -37.63
CA LEU A 545 -9.09 -21.21 -36.23
C LEU A 545 -9.36 -19.98 -35.34
N GLU A 546 -8.99 -18.79 -35.79
CA GLU A 546 -9.23 -17.54 -35.06
C GLU A 546 -10.73 -17.26 -34.90
N GLU A 547 -11.51 -17.45 -35.97
CA GLU A 547 -12.96 -17.30 -35.95
C GLU A 547 -13.61 -18.30 -34.98
N ARG A 548 -13.18 -19.57 -35.03
CA ARG A 548 -13.66 -20.65 -34.15
C ARG A 548 -13.49 -20.33 -32.68
N PHE A 549 -12.41 -19.63 -32.30
CA PHE A 549 -12.10 -19.28 -30.91
C PHE A 549 -12.44 -17.83 -30.55
N SER A 550 -13.15 -17.10 -31.41
CA SER A 550 -13.45 -15.67 -31.20
C SER A 550 -14.18 -15.40 -29.88
N ALA A 551 -15.10 -16.29 -29.47
CA ALA A 551 -15.80 -16.16 -28.20
C ALA A 551 -14.87 -16.38 -27.00
N GLU A 552 -14.00 -17.38 -27.05
CA GLU A 552 -13.00 -17.67 -26.02
C GLU A 552 -11.93 -16.58 -25.93
N LEU A 553 -11.60 -15.91 -27.04
CA LEU A 553 -10.69 -14.76 -27.05
C LEU A 553 -11.31 -13.54 -26.34
N GLU A 554 -12.62 -13.32 -26.47
CA GLU A 554 -13.32 -12.31 -25.65
C GLU A 554 -13.46 -12.76 -24.19
N GLN A 555 -13.74 -14.04 -23.95
CA GLN A 555 -13.78 -14.62 -22.61
C GLN A 555 -12.42 -14.48 -21.89
N LEU A 556 -11.30 -14.64 -22.60
CA LEU A 556 -9.94 -14.43 -22.09
C LEU A 556 -9.73 -12.99 -21.58
N LYS A 557 -10.36 -11.98 -22.20
CA LYS A 557 -10.29 -10.59 -21.73
C LYS A 557 -11.01 -10.42 -20.38
N VAL A 558 -12.16 -11.09 -20.20
CA VAL A 558 -12.84 -11.13 -18.90
C VAL A 558 -12.00 -11.90 -17.87
N PHE A 559 -11.45 -13.06 -18.23
CA PHE A 559 -10.58 -13.84 -17.37
C PHE A 559 -9.36 -13.03 -16.89
N TYR A 560 -8.78 -12.22 -17.77
CA TYR A 560 -7.73 -11.27 -17.41
C TYR A 560 -8.18 -10.28 -16.33
N LEU A 561 -9.36 -9.66 -16.47
CA LEU A 561 -9.90 -8.72 -15.47
C LEU A 561 -10.23 -9.41 -14.13
N ILE A 562 -10.73 -10.65 -14.16
CA ILE A 562 -10.95 -11.49 -12.97
C ILE A 562 -9.62 -11.69 -12.24
N ARG A 563 -8.58 -12.09 -12.97
CA ARG A 563 -7.24 -12.30 -12.39
C ARG A 563 -6.66 -10.99 -11.86
N GLN A 564 -6.86 -9.88 -12.56
CA GLN A 564 -6.37 -8.56 -12.18
C GLN A 564 -6.93 -8.08 -10.82
N GLN A 565 -8.08 -8.58 -10.37
CA GLN A 565 -8.61 -8.28 -9.02
C GLN A 565 -7.64 -8.70 -7.90
N PHE A 566 -6.81 -9.72 -8.12
CA PHE A 566 -5.83 -10.20 -7.14
C PHE A 566 -4.55 -9.35 -7.10
N ALA A 567 -4.28 -8.51 -8.10
CA ALA A 567 -3.08 -7.67 -8.15
C ALA A 567 -2.88 -6.83 -6.87
N PRO A 568 -3.85 -6.01 -6.43
CA PRO A 568 -3.68 -5.22 -5.22
C PRO A 568 -3.68 -6.06 -3.94
N VAL A 569 -4.29 -7.24 -3.93
CA VAL A 569 -4.27 -8.15 -2.77
C VAL A 569 -2.89 -8.75 -2.56
N VAL A 570 -2.24 -9.21 -3.63
CA VAL A 570 -0.86 -9.72 -3.57
C VAL A 570 0.12 -8.61 -3.17
N GLU A 571 -0.04 -7.39 -3.72
CA GLU A 571 0.78 -6.25 -3.32
C GLU A 571 0.59 -5.90 -1.83
N THR A 572 -0.66 -5.95 -1.34
CA THR A 572 -0.98 -5.71 0.08
C THR A 572 -0.23 -6.67 1.00
N LEU A 573 -0.19 -7.97 0.67
CA LEU A 573 0.57 -8.94 1.48
C LEU A 573 2.08 -8.66 1.47
N ILE A 574 2.65 -8.30 0.32
CA ILE A 574 4.08 -7.94 0.21
C ILE A 574 4.41 -6.71 1.06
N LEU A 575 3.54 -5.69 1.05
CA LEU A 575 3.72 -4.47 1.82
C LEU A 575 3.56 -4.71 3.33
N LEU A 576 2.56 -5.50 3.72
CA LEU A 576 2.35 -5.92 5.11
C LEU A 576 3.51 -6.75 5.66
N ASP A 577 4.05 -7.67 4.88
CA ASP A 577 5.23 -8.47 5.25
C ASP A 577 6.43 -7.58 5.61
N ARG A 578 6.67 -6.55 4.80
CA ARG A 578 7.75 -5.59 5.00
C ARG A 578 7.52 -4.65 6.17
N LEU A 579 6.28 -4.18 6.34
CA LEU A 579 5.91 -3.38 7.51
C LEU A 579 6.08 -4.20 8.79
N LEU A 580 5.60 -5.44 8.80
CA LEU A 580 5.72 -6.36 9.92
C LEU A 580 7.18 -6.67 10.23
N TYR A 581 8.02 -6.88 9.21
CA TYR A 581 9.47 -7.01 9.39
C TYR A 581 10.09 -5.82 10.14
N LEU A 582 9.78 -4.57 9.74
CA LEU A 582 10.28 -3.38 10.44
C LEU A 582 9.81 -3.34 11.91
N ARG A 583 8.54 -3.69 12.16
CA ARG A 583 7.96 -3.73 13.51
C ARG A 583 8.57 -4.83 14.38
N GLU A 584 8.88 -5.99 13.81
CA GLU A 584 9.59 -7.09 14.48
C GLU A 584 11.04 -6.71 14.81
N CYS A 585 11.67 -5.87 13.98
CA CYS A 585 12.98 -5.28 14.22
C CYS A 585 12.98 -4.14 15.25
N GLY A 586 11.83 -3.76 15.80
CA GLY A 586 11.69 -2.71 16.82
C GLY A 586 11.46 -1.30 16.27
N HIS A 587 11.21 -1.14 14.97
CA HIS A 587 10.97 0.18 14.36
C HIS A 587 9.49 0.56 14.44
N ASP A 588 9.06 1.02 15.61
CA ASP A 588 7.67 1.39 15.89
C ASP A 588 7.19 2.66 15.16
N ARG A 589 8.11 3.44 14.58
CA ARG A 589 7.79 4.56 13.69
C ARG A 589 7.94 4.13 12.24
N SER A 590 7.20 3.09 11.84
CA SER A 590 7.15 2.60 10.45
C SER A 590 5.73 2.62 9.90
N PHE A 591 5.56 3.11 8.68
CA PHE A 591 4.26 3.45 8.10
C PHE A 591 4.20 2.97 6.66
N LEU A 592 3.02 2.49 6.26
CA LEU A 592 2.66 2.43 4.85
C LEU A 592 1.94 3.73 4.50
N VAL A 593 2.36 4.39 3.44
CA VAL A 593 1.77 5.66 2.99
C VAL A 593 1.45 5.59 1.51
N GLN A 594 0.21 5.90 1.13
CA GLN A 594 -0.18 6.07 -0.27
C GLN A 594 0.30 7.44 -0.74
N LEU A 595 1.48 7.48 -1.35
CA LEU A 595 2.11 8.71 -1.85
C LEU A 595 1.45 9.25 -3.11
N PHE A 596 1.00 8.39 -4.00
CA PHE A 596 0.55 8.82 -5.33
C PHE A 596 -0.88 8.39 -5.62
N GLU A 597 -1.51 9.12 -6.54
CA GLU A 597 -2.78 8.71 -7.12
C GLU A 597 -2.61 7.42 -7.94
N PRO A 598 -3.29 6.31 -7.62
CA PRO A 598 -3.06 4.99 -8.22
C PRO A 598 -3.24 4.97 -9.74
N VAL A 599 -4.17 5.78 -10.26
CA VAL A 599 -4.40 5.92 -11.71
C VAL A 599 -3.17 6.57 -12.38
N VAL A 600 -2.60 7.61 -11.79
CA VAL A 600 -1.44 8.36 -12.32
C VAL A 600 -0.14 7.59 -12.13
N SER A 601 0.07 7.06 -10.93
CA SER A 601 1.19 6.18 -10.58
C SER A 601 0.69 4.95 -9.81
N PRO A 602 0.63 3.79 -10.49
CA PRO A 602 0.20 2.55 -9.86
C PRO A 602 1.07 2.10 -8.69
N ARG A 603 2.34 2.52 -8.68
CA ARG A 603 3.26 2.22 -7.58
C ARG A 603 3.17 3.30 -6.53
N CYS A 604 2.00 3.34 -5.93
CA CYS A 604 1.58 4.46 -5.09
C CYS A 604 1.97 4.32 -3.62
N TYR A 605 2.36 3.14 -3.14
CA TYR A 605 2.66 2.94 -1.71
C TYR A 605 4.16 3.02 -1.41
N ALA A 606 4.49 3.76 -0.35
CA ALA A 606 5.82 3.82 0.26
C ALA A 606 5.82 3.16 1.64
N LEU A 607 6.93 2.50 1.95
CA LEU A 607 7.32 2.16 3.32
C LEU A 607 8.21 3.28 3.85
N ILE A 608 7.73 3.97 4.88
CA ILE A 608 8.45 5.06 5.51
C ILE A 608 8.77 4.66 6.96
N ALA A 609 10.01 4.84 7.41
CA ALA A 609 10.35 4.59 8.80
C ALA A 609 11.40 5.55 9.38
N LEU A 610 11.36 5.72 10.70
CA LEU A 610 12.26 6.57 11.49
C LEU A 610 12.82 5.79 12.68
N LYS A 611 14.11 5.95 12.96
CA LYS A 611 14.79 5.39 14.16
C LYS A 611 14.70 6.32 15.34
#